data_AF-A0AAV6FW24-F1
#
_entry.id   AF-A0AAV6FW24-F1
#
_cell.length_a   1.000
_cell.length_b   1.000
_cell.length_c   1.000
_cell.angle_alpha   90.00
_cell.angle_beta   90.00
_cell.angle_gamma   90.00
#
_symmetry.space_group_name_H-M   'P 1'
#
loop_
_entity.id
_entity.type
_entity.pdbx_description
1 polymer ?
#
loop_
_entity_poly.entity_id
_entity_poly.type
_entity_poly.pdbx_seq_one_letter_code
_entity_poly.pdbx_strand_id
1 'polypeptide(L)'
;MAELASLVQRLEVAVTRLEAVSGPGGGGAGGSGAVSAHVEAFDAVVSGPVAEYMSLSQKIGGDVKKHADMMQRAFTAERLLLVKASGSQKPADSVLTSLLAPVSKVISEVQSFRESNRSSPHFNHLSAVSESVPALGWIAMAPKPGPYVKEMQDAATFYTNRVLKDYKEKDKTHVDWVKAYLAIWTELQVYIKQHHTTGLTWSKSGPVASAGPAGPAAPGGPAPPPGPLLPPWT
;
A
#
# COMPACT_ATOMS: atom_id res chain seq x y z
N MET A 1 -19.04 22.98 17.26
CA MET A 1 -17.80 23.59 17.81
C MET A 1 -16.62 22.61 17.76
N ALA A 2 -16.73 21.37 18.25
CA ALA A 2 -15.62 20.39 18.22
C ALA A 2 -15.16 19.95 16.80
N GLU A 3 -16.09 19.78 15.86
CA GLU A 3 -15.78 19.40 14.47
C GLU A 3 -14.99 20.48 13.71
N LEU A 4 -15.28 21.77 13.98
CA LEU A 4 -14.57 22.89 13.36
C LEU A 4 -13.12 22.98 13.87
N ALA A 5 -12.91 22.74 15.17
CA ALA A 5 -11.58 22.70 15.77
C ALA A 5 -10.73 21.56 15.21
N SER A 6 -11.33 20.38 15.00
CA SER A 6 -10.68 19.23 14.35
C SER A 6 -10.31 19.53 12.88
N LEU A 7 -11.13 20.29 12.16
CA LEU A 7 -10.81 20.71 10.78
C LEU A 7 -9.67 21.74 10.75
N VAL A 8 -9.70 22.73 11.64
CA VAL A 8 -8.67 23.76 11.75
C VAL A 8 -7.33 23.14 12.11
N GLN A 9 -7.29 22.21 13.06
CA GLN A 9 -6.05 21.55 13.45
C GLN A 9 -5.46 20.66 12.35
N ARG A 10 -6.31 20.02 11.53
CA ARG A 10 -5.85 19.28 10.34
C ARG A 10 -5.31 20.21 9.25
N LEU A 11 -5.92 21.39 9.07
CA LEU A 11 -5.47 22.40 8.13
C LEU A 11 -4.14 23.01 8.57
N GLU A 12 -3.97 23.33 9.86
CA GLU A 12 -2.72 23.85 10.41
C GLU A 12 -1.57 22.84 10.26
N VAL A 13 -1.82 21.55 10.47
CA VAL A 13 -0.84 20.48 10.23
C VAL A 13 -0.50 20.34 8.75
N ALA A 14 -1.47 20.48 7.85
CA ALA A 14 -1.23 20.44 6.40
C ALA A 14 -0.42 21.65 5.91
N VAL A 15 -0.70 22.85 6.42
CA VAL A 15 0.03 24.08 6.09
C VAL A 15 1.47 24.03 6.61
N THR A 16 1.68 23.57 7.85
CA THR A 16 3.03 23.41 8.43
C THR A 16 3.90 22.44 7.59
N ARG A 17 3.29 21.37 7.06
CA ARG A 17 3.97 20.42 6.16
C ARG A 17 4.28 21.03 4.79
N LEU A 18 3.39 21.87 4.26
CA LEU A 18 3.57 22.54 2.98
C LEU A 18 4.67 23.63 3.05
N GLU A 19 4.77 24.32 4.18
CA GLU A 19 5.83 25.30 4.44
C GLU A 19 7.21 24.64 4.58
N ALA A 20 7.27 23.42 5.15
CA ALA A 20 8.49 22.62 5.20
C ALA A 20 8.99 22.16 3.81
N VAL A 21 8.08 22.04 2.83
CA VAL A 21 8.40 21.62 1.45
C VAL A 21 8.86 22.82 0.58
N SER A 22 8.62 24.05 1.02
CA SER A 22 8.86 25.27 0.21
C SER A 22 10.23 25.94 0.47
N GLY A 23 11.13 25.30 1.23
CA GLY A 23 12.49 25.79 1.42
C GLY A 23 13.37 25.63 0.15
N PRO A 24 14.25 26.60 -0.16
CA PRO A 24 15.01 26.57 -1.41
C PRO A 24 16.00 25.42 -1.42
N GLY A 25 16.02 24.70 -2.55
CA GLY A 25 16.74 23.44 -2.72
C GLY A 25 18.25 23.49 -2.45
N GLY A 26 18.75 22.38 -1.92
CA GLY A 26 20.17 22.08 -1.78
C GLY A 26 20.32 20.60 -1.49
N GLY A 27 20.96 19.87 -2.41
CA GLY A 27 21.19 18.44 -2.28
C GLY A 27 22.20 18.09 -1.19
N GLY A 28 22.12 16.85 -0.69
CA GLY A 28 23.22 16.22 0.02
C GLY A 28 22.81 15.37 1.23
N ALA A 29 23.01 14.05 1.05
CA ALA A 29 23.48 13.08 2.04
C ALA A 29 22.64 12.78 3.30
N GLY A 30 22.26 11.49 3.41
CA GLY A 30 22.43 10.68 4.62
C GLY A 30 21.68 11.14 5.87
N GLY A 31 20.42 10.72 6.00
CA GLY A 31 19.67 10.82 7.25
C GLY A 31 18.64 9.71 7.34
N SER A 32 18.84 8.78 8.26
CA SER A 32 17.83 7.84 8.73
C SER A 32 16.57 8.58 9.18
N GLY A 33 15.41 8.23 8.63
CA GLY A 33 14.12 8.50 9.28
C GLY A 33 13.03 9.16 8.42
N ALA A 34 13.37 9.83 7.32
CA ALA A 34 12.35 10.41 6.44
C ALA A 34 11.82 9.34 5.48
N VAL A 35 10.55 8.96 5.66
CA VAL A 35 9.82 8.08 4.77
C VAL A 35 9.59 8.82 3.43
N SER A 36 9.70 8.15 2.28
CA SER A 36 9.51 8.83 1.00
C SER A 36 8.10 9.40 0.87
N ALA A 37 7.94 10.51 0.15
CA ALA A 37 6.64 11.19 0.01
C ALA A 37 5.51 10.27 -0.51
N HIS A 38 5.83 9.31 -1.38
CA HIS A 38 4.82 8.34 -1.84
C HIS A 38 4.48 7.29 -0.76
N VAL A 39 5.42 6.89 0.10
CA VAL A 39 5.07 6.03 1.24
C VAL A 39 4.23 6.79 2.26
N GLU A 40 4.51 8.07 2.53
CA GLU A 40 3.66 8.91 3.39
C GLU A 40 2.25 9.10 2.81
N ALA A 41 2.12 9.28 1.50
CA ALA A 41 0.83 9.34 0.83
C ALA A 41 0.06 8.01 0.95
N PHE A 42 0.75 6.87 0.85
CA PHE A 42 0.14 5.57 1.10
C PHE A 42 -0.29 5.40 2.57
N ASP A 43 0.49 5.93 3.53
CA ASP A 43 0.13 5.94 4.94
C ASP A 43 -1.16 6.74 5.20
N ALA A 44 -1.44 7.77 4.41
CA ALA A 44 -2.72 8.48 4.45
C ALA A 44 -3.89 7.62 3.96
N VAL A 45 -3.69 6.76 2.95
CA VAL A 45 -4.70 5.77 2.52
C VAL A 45 -4.96 4.75 3.64
N VAL A 46 -3.89 4.28 4.30
CA VAL A 46 -4.00 3.30 5.38
C VAL A 46 -4.66 3.89 6.64
N SER A 47 -4.30 5.10 7.02
CA SER A 47 -4.85 5.78 8.21
C SER A 47 -6.21 6.44 7.97
N GLY A 48 -6.61 6.64 6.71
CA GLY A 48 -7.91 7.15 6.30
C GLY A 48 -8.91 6.02 5.99
N PRO A 49 -9.22 5.76 4.71
CA PRO A 49 -10.28 4.83 4.31
C PRO A 49 -10.07 3.39 4.81
N VAL A 50 -8.83 2.89 4.87
CA VAL A 50 -8.57 1.54 5.40
C VAL A 50 -8.90 1.49 6.89
N ALA A 51 -8.47 2.45 7.70
CA ALA A 51 -8.78 2.50 9.13
C ALA A 51 -10.29 2.60 9.40
N GLU A 52 -11.02 3.40 8.61
CA GLU A 52 -12.48 3.49 8.71
C GLU A 52 -13.16 2.15 8.37
N TYR A 53 -12.75 1.50 7.28
CA TYR A 53 -13.19 0.16 6.91
C TYR A 53 -12.92 -0.87 8.01
N MET A 54 -11.73 -0.84 8.62
CA MET A 54 -11.36 -1.75 9.71
C MET A 54 -12.27 -1.54 10.93
N SER A 55 -12.52 -0.29 11.31
CA SER A 55 -13.41 0.07 12.42
C SER A 55 -14.84 -0.44 12.19
N LEU A 56 -15.38 -0.25 10.98
CA LEU A 56 -16.73 -0.71 10.62
C LEU A 56 -16.80 -2.24 10.54
N SER A 57 -15.76 -2.88 10.00
CA SER A 57 -15.67 -4.34 9.96
C SER A 57 -15.63 -4.95 11.36
N GLN A 58 -14.94 -4.29 12.31
CA GLN A 58 -14.95 -4.69 13.71
C GLN A 58 -16.33 -4.55 14.35
N LYS A 59 -17.07 -3.49 14.04
CA LYS A 59 -18.45 -3.30 14.53
C LYS A 59 -19.40 -4.37 14.00
N ILE A 60 -19.29 -4.74 12.72
CA ILE A 60 -20.08 -5.84 12.13
C ILE A 60 -19.68 -7.18 12.75
N GLY A 61 -18.38 -7.41 12.96
CA GLY A 61 -17.88 -8.62 13.60
C GLY A 61 -17.89 -9.84 12.67
N GLY A 62 -17.88 -11.02 13.29
CA GLY A 62 -17.96 -12.31 12.59
C GLY A 62 -16.92 -12.48 11.48
N ASP A 63 -17.37 -12.98 10.33
CA ASP A 63 -16.48 -13.21 9.19
C ASP A 63 -16.01 -11.93 8.51
N VAL A 64 -16.79 -10.83 8.61
CA VAL A 64 -16.40 -9.53 8.05
C VAL A 64 -15.17 -8.99 8.76
N LYS A 65 -15.13 -9.05 10.10
CA LYS A 65 -13.94 -8.67 10.86
C LYS A 65 -12.73 -9.53 10.49
N LYS A 66 -12.89 -10.86 10.46
CA LYS A 66 -11.78 -11.77 10.11
C LYS A 66 -11.21 -11.44 8.73
N HIS A 67 -12.07 -11.15 7.76
CA HIS A 67 -11.65 -10.79 6.41
C HIS A 67 -10.91 -9.45 6.37
N ALA A 68 -11.36 -8.48 7.15
CA ALA A 68 -10.68 -7.20 7.32
C ALA A 68 -9.30 -7.34 7.97
N ASP A 69 -9.13 -8.22 8.97
CA ASP A 69 -7.83 -8.52 9.57
C ASP A 69 -6.82 -9.06 8.54
N MET A 70 -7.30 -9.80 7.51
CA MET A 70 -6.47 -10.22 6.37
C MET A 70 -6.09 -9.03 5.48
N MET A 71 -7.04 -8.16 5.14
CA MET A 71 -6.79 -6.94 4.36
C MET A 71 -5.74 -6.04 5.03
N GLN A 72 -5.79 -5.87 6.35
CA GLN A 72 -4.78 -5.10 7.10
C GLN A 72 -3.37 -5.67 6.91
N ARG A 73 -3.22 -7.01 6.91
CA ARG A 73 -1.93 -7.65 6.62
C ARG A 73 -1.49 -7.41 5.19
N ALA A 74 -2.41 -7.40 4.22
CA ALA A 74 -2.12 -7.12 2.83
C ALA A 74 -1.57 -5.69 2.65
N PHE A 75 -2.24 -4.68 3.21
CA PHE A 75 -1.76 -3.29 3.19
C PHE A 75 -0.43 -3.11 3.91
N THR A 76 -0.22 -3.83 5.00
CA THR A 76 1.08 -3.82 5.72
C THR A 76 2.19 -4.38 4.84
N ALA A 77 1.95 -5.51 4.17
CA ALA A 77 2.92 -6.11 3.26
C ALA A 77 3.21 -5.23 2.04
N GLU A 78 2.18 -4.59 1.48
CA GLU A 78 2.30 -3.65 0.37
C GLU A 78 3.12 -2.42 0.79
N ARG A 79 2.85 -1.84 1.96
CA ARG A 79 3.65 -0.74 2.53
C ARG A 79 5.13 -1.11 2.64
N LEU A 80 5.45 -2.29 3.15
CA LEU A 80 6.83 -2.76 3.27
C LEU A 80 7.53 -2.82 1.91
N LEU A 81 6.82 -3.24 0.87
CA LEU A 81 7.34 -3.21 -0.50
C LEU A 81 7.54 -1.79 -1.01
N LEU A 82 6.60 -0.88 -0.76
CA LEU A 82 6.71 0.53 -1.16
C LEU A 82 7.92 1.21 -0.50
N VAL A 83 8.15 0.93 0.79
CA VAL A 83 9.35 1.38 1.52
C VAL A 83 10.61 0.83 0.86
N LYS A 84 10.64 -0.47 0.55
CA LYS A 84 11.81 -1.08 -0.13
C LYS A 84 12.03 -0.45 -1.51
N ALA A 85 10.99 -0.27 -2.31
CA ALA A 85 11.08 0.35 -3.63
C ALA A 85 11.57 1.80 -3.57
N SER A 86 11.21 2.54 -2.51
CA SER A 86 11.62 3.94 -2.34
C SER A 86 13.12 4.15 -2.15
N GLY A 87 13.84 3.14 -1.63
CA GLY A 87 15.26 3.21 -1.32
C GLY A 87 16.13 2.24 -2.10
N SER A 88 15.56 1.50 -3.06
CA SER A 88 16.28 0.47 -3.82
C SER A 88 15.95 0.53 -5.30
N GLN A 89 16.91 0.12 -6.12
CA GLN A 89 16.70 -0.05 -7.55
C GLN A 89 15.86 -1.30 -7.83
N LYS A 90 15.11 -1.26 -8.95
CA LYS A 90 14.29 -2.39 -9.41
C LYS A 90 15.17 -3.63 -9.59
N PRO A 91 14.81 -4.78 -9.00
CA PRO A 91 15.57 -6.00 -9.19
C PRO A 91 15.19 -6.74 -10.47
N ALA A 92 15.90 -7.82 -10.76
CA ALA A 92 15.49 -8.77 -11.79
C ALA A 92 14.10 -9.37 -11.48
N ASP A 93 13.36 -9.75 -12.51
CA ASP A 93 11.97 -10.20 -12.37
C ASP A 93 11.82 -11.45 -11.47
N SER A 94 12.81 -12.35 -11.45
CA SER A 94 12.82 -13.51 -10.53
C SER A 94 12.85 -13.11 -9.05
N VAL A 95 13.59 -12.06 -8.71
CA VAL A 95 13.66 -11.50 -7.36
C VAL A 95 12.42 -10.67 -7.07
N LEU A 96 11.90 -9.94 -8.05
CA LEU A 96 10.66 -9.19 -7.92
C LEU A 96 9.49 -10.11 -7.53
N THR A 97 9.33 -11.26 -8.18
CA THR A 97 8.32 -12.27 -7.81
C THR A 97 8.42 -12.66 -6.34
N SER A 98 9.64 -12.84 -5.82
CA SER A 98 9.87 -13.18 -4.41
C SER A 98 9.50 -12.03 -3.46
N LEU A 99 9.72 -10.78 -3.87
CA LEU A 99 9.33 -9.59 -3.12
C LEU A 99 7.82 -9.37 -3.09
N LEU A 100 7.11 -9.79 -4.13
CA LEU A 100 5.65 -9.70 -4.25
C LEU A 100 4.92 -10.81 -3.49
N ALA A 101 5.59 -11.95 -3.25
CA ALA A 101 4.99 -13.14 -2.64
C ALA A 101 4.22 -12.89 -1.32
N PRO A 102 4.68 -12.02 -0.39
CA PRO A 102 3.89 -11.71 0.81
C PRO A 102 2.52 -11.10 0.51
N VAL A 103 2.43 -10.19 -0.47
CA VAL A 103 1.15 -9.59 -0.88
C VAL A 103 0.28 -10.63 -1.58
N SER A 104 0.85 -11.38 -2.53
CA SER A 104 0.13 -12.45 -3.26
C SER A 104 -0.43 -13.52 -2.33
N LYS A 105 0.32 -13.92 -1.29
CA LYS A 105 -0.15 -14.89 -0.29
C LYS A 105 -1.40 -14.41 0.44
N VAL A 106 -1.44 -13.14 0.84
CA VAL A 106 -2.62 -12.60 1.54
C VAL A 106 -3.80 -12.44 0.59
N ILE A 107 -3.57 -12.04 -0.68
CA ILE A 107 -4.62 -12.02 -1.71
C ILE A 107 -5.29 -13.40 -1.83
N SER A 108 -4.49 -14.47 -1.97
CA SER A 108 -5.02 -15.83 -2.05
C SER A 108 -5.75 -16.25 -0.77
N GLU A 109 -5.22 -15.88 0.40
CA GLU A 109 -5.88 -16.17 1.68
C GLU A 109 -7.26 -15.52 1.79
N VAL A 110 -7.38 -14.25 1.38
CA VAL A 110 -8.65 -13.51 1.33
C VAL A 110 -9.65 -14.20 0.40
N GLN A 111 -9.20 -14.67 -0.76
CA GLN A 111 -10.06 -15.39 -1.71
C GLN A 111 -10.52 -16.74 -1.15
N SER A 112 -9.58 -17.57 -0.66
CA SER A 112 -9.88 -18.86 -0.08
C SER A 112 -10.76 -18.78 1.17
N PHE A 113 -10.64 -17.70 1.96
CA PHE A 113 -11.51 -17.46 3.11
C PHE A 113 -12.97 -17.35 2.68
N ARG A 114 -13.26 -16.57 1.64
CA ARG A 114 -14.63 -16.46 1.10
C ARG A 114 -15.13 -17.79 0.54
N GLU A 115 -14.29 -18.53 -0.17
CA GLU A 115 -14.64 -19.84 -0.73
C GLU A 115 -14.96 -20.89 0.33
N SER A 116 -14.30 -20.82 1.49
CA SER A 116 -14.49 -21.73 2.62
C SER A 116 -15.69 -21.35 3.51
N ASN A 117 -16.21 -20.13 3.36
CA ASN A 117 -17.30 -19.59 4.20
C ASN A 117 -18.55 -19.25 3.37
N ARG A 118 -18.93 -20.14 2.44
CA ARG A 118 -20.08 -19.94 1.54
C ARG A 118 -21.43 -19.81 2.25
N SER A 119 -21.56 -20.36 3.46
CA SER A 119 -22.76 -20.26 4.29
C SER A 119 -22.80 -18.98 5.15
N SER A 120 -21.79 -18.10 5.05
CA SER A 120 -21.73 -16.89 5.87
C SER A 120 -22.96 -16.00 5.64
N PRO A 121 -23.60 -15.47 6.70
CA PRO A 121 -24.67 -14.50 6.55
C PRO A 121 -24.20 -13.20 5.89
N HIS A 122 -22.88 -12.96 5.86
CA HIS A 122 -22.26 -11.80 5.24
C HIS A 122 -21.57 -12.15 3.92
N PHE A 123 -22.02 -13.20 3.21
CA PHE A 123 -21.36 -13.66 1.97
C PHE A 123 -21.20 -12.58 0.88
N ASN A 124 -22.13 -11.62 0.78
CA ASN A 124 -21.98 -10.48 -0.14
C ASN A 124 -20.83 -9.53 0.28
N HIS A 125 -20.55 -9.38 1.58
CA HIS A 125 -19.38 -8.62 2.06
C HIS A 125 -18.10 -9.37 1.69
N LEU A 126 -18.05 -10.67 1.99
CA LEU A 126 -16.90 -11.50 1.67
C LEU A 126 -16.63 -11.53 0.16
N SER A 127 -17.68 -11.59 -0.66
CA SER A 127 -17.55 -11.56 -2.12
C SER A 127 -17.06 -10.20 -2.62
N ALA A 128 -17.56 -9.08 -2.07
CA ALA A 128 -17.03 -7.77 -2.42
C ALA A 128 -15.51 -7.70 -2.17
N VAL A 129 -15.05 -8.28 -1.07
CA VAL A 129 -13.63 -8.30 -0.72
C VAL A 129 -12.81 -9.28 -1.58
N SER A 130 -13.26 -10.53 -1.74
CA SER A 130 -12.51 -11.55 -2.50
C SER A 130 -12.36 -11.22 -3.98
N GLU A 131 -13.38 -10.63 -4.60
CA GLU A 131 -13.35 -10.32 -6.03
C GLU A 131 -12.56 -9.04 -6.35
N SER A 132 -12.25 -8.21 -5.35
CA SER A 132 -11.53 -6.94 -5.56
C SER A 132 -10.16 -6.86 -4.89
N VAL A 133 -9.84 -7.73 -3.93
CA VAL A 133 -8.51 -7.81 -3.33
C VAL A 133 -7.36 -8.00 -4.33
N PRO A 134 -7.53 -8.59 -5.53
CA PRO A 134 -6.45 -8.59 -6.54
C PRO A 134 -5.98 -7.19 -6.93
N ALA A 135 -6.75 -6.13 -6.67
CA ALA A 135 -6.33 -4.73 -6.84
C ALA A 135 -4.96 -4.43 -6.21
N LEU A 136 -4.64 -5.04 -5.06
CA LEU A 136 -3.33 -4.90 -4.38
C LEU A 136 -2.16 -5.47 -5.20
N GLY A 137 -2.45 -6.24 -6.26
CA GLY A 137 -1.48 -6.67 -7.26
C GLY A 137 -1.03 -5.58 -8.22
N TRP A 138 -1.58 -4.35 -8.15
CA TRP A 138 -1.20 -3.23 -9.03
C TRP A 138 0.31 -2.93 -9.03
N ILE A 139 1.00 -3.23 -7.93
CA ILE A 139 2.46 -3.15 -7.76
C ILE A 139 3.26 -3.98 -8.77
N ALA A 140 2.62 -4.97 -9.40
CA ALA A 140 3.17 -5.79 -10.48
C ALA A 140 2.66 -5.38 -11.88
N MET A 141 1.79 -4.37 -11.96
CA MET A 141 1.11 -3.97 -13.19
C MET A 141 1.80 -2.77 -13.86
N ALA A 142 2.08 -2.92 -15.14
CA ALA A 142 2.56 -1.85 -16.01
C ALA A 142 2.00 -2.06 -17.43
N PRO A 143 1.71 -0.99 -18.21
CA PRO A 143 1.87 0.43 -17.86
C PRO A 143 0.59 1.06 -17.25
N LYS A 144 -0.43 0.27 -16.91
CA LYS A 144 -1.77 0.77 -16.52
C LYS A 144 -2.23 0.27 -15.13
N PRO A 145 -1.50 0.53 -14.03
CA PRO A 145 -1.92 0.10 -12.69
C PRO A 145 -3.22 0.77 -12.21
N GLY A 146 -3.45 2.05 -12.52
CA GLY A 146 -4.67 2.76 -12.13
C GLY A 146 -5.94 2.14 -12.72
N PRO A 147 -6.03 1.97 -14.06
CA PRO A 147 -7.14 1.27 -14.70
C PRO A 147 -7.38 -0.14 -14.16
N TYR A 148 -6.31 -0.89 -13.83
CA TYR A 148 -6.43 -2.21 -13.21
C TYR A 148 -7.15 -2.15 -11.86
N VAL A 149 -6.79 -1.22 -10.96
CA VAL A 149 -7.49 -1.05 -9.68
C VAL A 149 -8.96 -0.67 -9.89
N LYS A 150 -9.26 0.14 -10.91
CA LYS A 150 -10.65 0.51 -11.23
C LYS A 150 -11.50 -0.69 -11.62
N GLU A 151 -10.98 -1.59 -12.44
CA GLU A 151 -11.69 -2.84 -12.83
C GLU A 151 -12.01 -3.70 -11.60
N MET A 152 -11.06 -3.81 -10.67
CA MET A 152 -11.28 -4.54 -9.41
C MET A 152 -12.30 -3.84 -8.49
N GLN A 153 -12.31 -2.51 -8.44
CA GLN A 153 -13.34 -1.75 -7.73
C GLN A 153 -14.74 -1.97 -8.33
N ASP A 154 -14.85 -2.11 -9.65
CA ASP A 154 -16.13 -2.39 -10.30
C ASP A 154 -16.66 -3.78 -9.93
N ALA A 155 -15.77 -4.77 -9.79
CA ALA A 155 -16.11 -6.08 -9.24
C ALA A 155 -16.62 -5.97 -7.78
N ALA A 156 -15.96 -5.18 -6.92
CA ALA A 156 -16.46 -4.91 -5.57
C ALA A 156 -17.87 -4.31 -5.60
N THR A 157 -18.08 -3.31 -6.46
CA THR A 157 -19.32 -2.53 -6.55
C THR A 157 -20.53 -3.42 -6.83
N PHE A 158 -20.38 -4.45 -7.65
CA PHE A 158 -21.43 -5.43 -7.92
C PHE A 158 -21.99 -6.08 -6.64
N TYR A 159 -21.10 -6.50 -5.73
CA TYR A 159 -21.49 -7.15 -4.47
C TYR A 159 -21.88 -6.15 -3.39
N THR A 160 -21.21 -5.00 -3.30
CA THR A 160 -21.58 -3.97 -2.33
C THR A 160 -22.96 -3.38 -2.61
N ASN A 161 -23.40 -3.31 -3.88
CA ASN A 161 -24.78 -2.94 -4.22
C ASN A 161 -25.80 -3.91 -3.61
N ARG A 162 -25.47 -5.20 -3.50
CA ARG A 162 -26.31 -6.19 -2.82
C ARG A 162 -26.32 -5.97 -1.31
N VAL A 163 -25.18 -5.66 -0.71
CA VAL A 163 -25.10 -5.24 0.69
C VAL A 163 -25.98 -4.02 0.94
N LEU A 164 -25.88 -2.98 0.11
CA LEU A 164 -26.73 -1.80 0.24
C LEU A 164 -28.21 -2.16 0.14
N LYS A 165 -28.59 -3.00 -0.84
CA LYS A 165 -29.98 -3.47 -0.97
C LYS A 165 -30.48 -4.15 0.30
N ASP A 166 -29.66 -5.00 0.90
CA ASP A 166 -30.05 -5.82 2.04
C ASP A 166 -30.12 -5.04 3.35
N TYR A 167 -29.30 -3.98 3.51
CA TYR A 167 -29.09 -3.29 4.79
C TYR A 167 -29.45 -1.80 4.82
N LYS A 168 -29.70 -1.13 3.68
CA LYS A 168 -29.94 0.34 3.62
C LYS A 168 -31.00 0.88 4.57
N GLU A 169 -32.01 0.07 4.91
CA GLU A 169 -33.14 0.42 5.78
C GLU A 169 -33.09 -0.34 7.12
N LYS A 170 -32.06 -1.16 7.35
CA LYS A 170 -31.93 -2.04 8.52
C LYS A 170 -30.80 -1.63 9.45
N ASP A 171 -29.61 -1.44 8.89
CA ASP A 171 -28.43 -1.13 9.67
C ASP A 171 -27.47 -0.26 8.87
N LYS A 172 -27.30 0.97 9.36
CA LYS A 172 -26.44 1.99 8.77
C LYS A 172 -24.95 1.60 8.78
N THR A 173 -24.52 0.74 9.70
CA THR A 173 -23.13 0.27 9.80
C THR A 173 -22.67 -0.40 8.50
N HIS A 174 -23.53 -1.22 7.89
CA HIS A 174 -23.23 -1.88 6.63
C HIS A 174 -23.20 -0.91 5.44
N VAL A 175 -24.04 0.12 5.47
CA VAL A 175 -24.04 1.18 4.45
C VAL A 175 -22.74 1.98 4.50
N ASP A 176 -22.32 2.35 5.70
CA ASP A 176 -21.07 3.09 5.90
C ASP A 176 -19.86 2.20 5.60
N TRP A 177 -19.94 0.90 5.92
CA TRP A 177 -18.91 -0.08 5.56
C TRP A 177 -18.69 -0.15 4.04
N VAL A 178 -19.77 -0.16 3.25
CA VAL A 178 -19.68 -0.13 1.78
C VAL A 178 -18.96 1.13 1.30
N LYS A 179 -19.30 2.29 1.84
CA LYS A 179 -18.68 3.56 1.46
C LYS A 179 -17.19 3.58 1.78
N ALA A 180 -16.83 3.20 3.01
CA ALA A 180 -15.44 3.12 3.45
C ALA A 180 -14.64 2.12 2.59
N TYR A 181 -15.23 0.95 2.31
CA TYR A 181 -14.58 -0.08 1.50
C TYR A 181 -14.31 0.38 0.06
N LEU A 182 -15.28 1.02 -0.60
CA LEU A 182 -15.08 1.53 -1.95
C LEU A 182 -14.13 2.74 -1.99
N ALA A 183 -14.07 3.54 -0.92
CA ALA A 183 -13.15 4.66 -0.81
C ALA A 183 -11.69 4.22 -0.81
N ILE A 184 -11.37 3.05 -0.25
CA ILE A 184 -10.01 2.47 -0.32
C ILE A 184 -9.52 2.43 -1.77
N TRP A 185 -10.33 1.88 -2.67
CA TRP A 185 -9.95 1.70 -4.08
C TRP A 185 -9.90 3.02 -4.84
N THR A 186 -10.79 3.95 -4.52
CA THR A 186 -10.77 5.30 -5.09
C THR A 186 -9.50 6.04 -4.70
N GLU A 187 -9.15 6.06 -3.41
CA GLU A 187 -7.94 6.73 -2.92
C GLU A 187 -6.67 6.04 -3.40
N LEU A 188 -6.69 4.70 -3.53
CA LEU A 188 -5.57 3.96 -4.12
C LEU A 188 -5.34 4.34 -5.59
N GLN A 189 -6.40 4.57 -6.38
CA GLN A 189 -6.26 5.07 -7.75
C GLN A 189 -5.67 6.48 -7.80
N VAL A 190 -6.10 7.36 -6.89
CA VAL A 190 -5.55 8.72 -6.76
C VAL A 190 -4.07 8.65 -6.43
N TYR A 191 -3.71 7.84 -5.44
CA TYR A 191 -2.33 7.57 -5.04
C TYR A 191 -1.48 7.06 -6.21
N ILE A 192 -1.93 6.02 -6.91
CA ILE A 192 -1.23 5.44 -8.07
C ILE A 192 -1.06 6.49 -9.18
N LYS A 193 -2.10 7.27 -9.47
CA LYS A 193 -2.03 8.30 -10.51
C LYS A 193 -0.96 9.35 -10.19
N GLN A 194 -0.83 9.74 -8.93
CA GLN A 194 0.11 10.77 -8.48
C GLN A 194 1.56 10.27 -8.41
N HIS A 195 1.77 9.03 -7.95
CA HIS A 195 3.11 8.55 -7.61
C HIS A 195 3.64 7.42 -8.50
N HIS A 196 2.76 6.66 -9.15
CA HIS A 196 3.08 5.40 -9.82
C HIS A 196 2.32 5.22 -11.15
N THR A 197 2.17 6.31 -11.91
CA THR A 197 1.23 6.42 -13.04
C THR A 197 1.38 5.28 -14.07
N THR A 198 2.62 4.85 -14.33
CA THR A 198 2.96 3.82 -15.32
C THR A 198 3.46 2.51 -14.71
N GLY A 199 3.34 2.36 -13.39
CA GLY A 199 3.83 1.21 -12.63
C GLY A 199 4.53 1.63 -11.34
N LEU A 200 4.81 0.64 -10.48
CA LEU A 200 5.56 0.86 -9.24
C LEU A 200 6.89 1.57 -9.52
N THR A 201 7.11 2.69 -8.85
CA THR A 201 8.32 3.50 -8.97
C THR A 201 9.38 2.98 -8.02
N TRP A 202 10.54 2.67 -8.58
CA TRP A 202 11.74 2.29 -7.84
C TRP A 202 12.71 3.46 -7.78
N SER A 203 13.55 3.49 -6.74
CA SER A 203 14.62 4.47 -6.65
C SER A 203 15.58 4.32 -7.83
N LYS A 204 16.09 5.47 -8.32
CA LYS A 204 17.15 5.49 -9.34
C LYS A 204 18.53 5.21 -8.75
N SER A 205 18.66 5.35 -7.43
CA SER A 205 19.91 5.17 -6.67
C SER A 205 19.70 4.18 -5.51
N GLY A 206 20.79 3.79 -4.85
CA GLY A 206 20.76 2.80 -3.78
C GLY A 206 20.97 1.37 -4.29
N PRO A 207 20.98 0.39 -3.38
CA PRO A 207 21.22 -1.01 -3.73
C PRO A 207 20.07 -1.57 -4.58
N VAL A 208 20.37 -2.61 -5.36
CA VAL A 208 19.33 -3.42 -6.00
C VAL A 208 18.55 -4.16 -4.92
N ALA A 209 17.23 -4.12 -4.98
CA ALA A 209 16.39 -4.78 -3.99
C ALA A 209 16.63 -6.30 -3.97
N SER A 210 16.75 -6.88 -2.79
CA SER A 210 16.92 -8.33 -2.60
C SER A 210 15.77 -8.91 -1.78
N ALA A 211 15.41 -10.17 -2.01
CA ALA A 211 14.34 -10.86 -1.29
C ALA A 211 14.77 -11.43 0.08
N GLY A 212 16.06 -11.30 0.44
CA GLY A 212 16.58 -11.73 1.73
C GLY A 212 16.29 -10.76 2.88
N PRO A 213 16.48 -11.19 4.14
CA PRO A 213 16.50 -10.27 5.28
C PRO A 213 17.55 -9.18 5.02
N ALA A 214 17.27 -7.95 5.45
CA ALA A 214 18.23 -6.86 5.37
C ALA A 214 19.47 -7.27 6.19
N GLY A 215 20.52 -7.71 5.51
CA GLY A 215 21.82 -7.89 6.14
C GLY A 215 22.29 -6.51 6.62
N PRO A 216 23.01 -6.43 7.76
CA PRO A 216 23.63 -5.17 8.16
C PRO A 216 24.46 -4.65 6.99
N ALA A 217 24.34 -3.35 6.70
CA ALA A 217 25.21 -2.69 5.74
C ALA A 217 26.66 -2.99 6.15
N ALA A 218 27.40 -3.70 5.31
CA ALA A 218 28.80 -3.94 5.56
C ALA A 218 29.48 -2.56 5.71
N PRO A 219 30.26 -2.30 6.77
CA PRO A 219 31.07 -1.11 6.83
C PRO A 219 31.98 -1.12 5.60
N GLY A 220 32.01 -0.02 4.84
CA GLY A 220 32.90 0.11 3.69
C GLY A 220 34.32 -0.23 4.11
N GLY A 221 34.83 -1.36 3.62
CA GLY A 221 36.22 -1.76 3.86
C GLY A 221 37.16 -0.73 3.24
N PRO A 222 38.34 -0.50 3.85
CA PRO A 222 39.34 0.40 3.27
C PRO A 222 39.73 -0.10 1.87
N ALA A 223 39.96 0.85 0.96
CA ALA A 223 40.37 0.56 -0.40
C ALA A 223 41.63 -0.33 -0.41
N PRO A 224 41.75 -1.29 -1.34
CA PRO A 224 42.92 -2.15 -1.42
C PRO A 224 44.17 -1.28 -1.65
N PRO A 225 45.31 -1.62 -1.01
CA PRO A 225 46.53 -0.84 -1.16
C PRO A 225 46.97 -0.84 -2.63
N PRO A 226 47.54 0.28 -3.11
CA PRO A 226 48.04 0.37 -4.48
C PRO A 226 49.11 -0.69 -4.71
N GLY A 227 48.93 -1.48 -5.78
CA GLY A 227 49.87 -2.52 -6.17
C GLY A 227 51.26 -1.93 -6.50
N PRO A 228 52.34 -2.70 -6.31
CA PRO A 228 53.69 -2.21 -6.55
C PRO A 228 53.88 -1.80 -8.01
N LEU A 229 54.47 -0.62 -8.21
CA LEU A 229 54.85 -0.11 -9.53
C LEU A 229 55.92 -1.02 -10.13
N LEU A 230 55.65 -1.54 -11.33
CA LEU A 230 56.61 -2.34 -12.08
C LEU A 230 57.81 -1.46 -12.49
N PRO A 231 59.06 -1.95 -12.36
CA PRO A 231 60.24 -1.19 -12.75
C PRO A 231 60.33 -1.02 -14.28
N PRO A 232 60.90 0.09 -14.76
CA PRO A 232 61.07 0.35 -16.18
C PRO A 232 62.08 -0.62 -16.80
N TRP A 233 61.71 -1.18 -17.95
CA TRP A 233 62.58 -2.01 -18.77
C TRP A 233 63.75 -1.19 -19.33
N THR A 234 64.97 -1.68 -19.10
CA THR A 234 66.15 -1.39 -19.94
C THR A 234 66.32 -2.48 -20.97
#